data_AF-A0A7C8LUS0-F1
#
_entry.id   AF-A0A7C8LUS0-F1
#
_cell.length_a   1.000
_cell.length_b   1.000
_cell.length_c   1.000
_cell.angle_alpha   90.00
_cell.angle_beta   90.00
_cell.angle_gamma   90.00
#
_symmetry.space_group_name_H-M   'P 1'
#
loop_
_entity.id
_entity.type
_entity.pdbx_description
1 polymer ?
#
loop_
_entity_poly.entity_id
_entity_poly.type
_entity_poly.pdbx_seq_one_letter_code
_entity_poly.pdbx_strand_id
1 'polypeptide(L)'
;MLNTKKTPKAKSLAEWLTSQDWSSSIGGRKFQDNKGETHFIGIGAAALGTSSTSRKAGRGIAEMMARKEVATALFANVAAYERADLAQKTYNMNGKDESIALQSYASTLKQSFENRQISGLGKVYGKELIHPISGQKMYVAIFDLTSESARQAMKMEKSNYLSRIMDVVDQKRKKTTKAGYVESVKQAKKMSARSAKTSTSSSAVAPAKGQKNVYRNKSAVQGGAGSDSFDW
;
A
#
# COMPACT_ATOMS: atom_id res chain seq x y z
N MET A 1 56.52 14.68 1.93
CA MET A 1 55.45 14.71 2.96
C MET A 1 54.12 14.82 2.23
N LEU A 2 53.29 13.78 2.26
CA LEU A 2 51.97 13.80 1.63
C LEU A 2 51.02 14.65 2.50
N ASN A 3 50.57 15.77 1.94
CA ASN A 3 49.61 16.67 2.57
C ASN A 3 48.23 16.00 2.56
N THR A 4 47.87 15.30 3.64
CA THR A 4 46.53 14.75 3.83
C THR A 4 45.57 15.91 4.04
N LYS A 5 44.85 16.27 2.97
CA LYS A 5 43.73 17.21 2.98
C LYS A 5 42.79 16.77 4.11
N LYS A 6 42.83 17.44 5.26
CA LYS A 6 41.88 17.25 6.36
C LYS A 6 40.50 17.46 5.77
N THR A 7 39.78 16.37 5.51
CA THR A 7 38.35 16.42 5.23
C THR A 7 37.72 17.19 6.39
N PRO A 8 36.87 18.21 6.13
CA PRO A 8 36.18 18.92 7.21
C PRO A 8 35.56 17.86 8.11
N LYS A 9 35.85 17.90 9.42
CA LYS A 9 35.17 17.02 10.37
C LYS A 9 33.68 17.19 10.10
N ALA A 10 33.03 16.12 9.67
CA ALA A 10 31.60 16.15 9.41
C ALA A 10 30.92 16.70 10.67
N LYS A 11 29.91 17.55 10.47
CA LYS A 11 29.16 18.17 11.58
C LYS A 11 28.11 17.17 12.07
N SER A 12 27.69 17.28 13.32
CA SER A 12 26.44 16.64 13.73
C SER A 12 25.24 17.29 12.99
N LEU A 13 24.11 16.58 12.92
CA LEU A 13 22.89 17.15 12.34
C LEU A 13 22.48 18.45 13.03
N ALA A 14 22.56 18.51 14.36
CA ALA A 14 22.22 19.69 15.14
C ALA A 14 23.14 20.89 14.83
N GLU A 15 24.46 20.68 14.77
CA GLU A 15 25.43 21.73 14.41
C GLU A 15 25.25 22.20 12.97
N TRP A 16 24.94 21.28 12.05
CA TRP A 16 24.63 21.66 10.69
C TRP A 16 23.38 22.53 10.65
N LEU A 17 22.29 22.11 11.29
CA LEU A 17 21.02 22.85 11.39
C LEU A 17 21.18 24.25 11.98
N THR A 18 22.01 24.42 12.99
CA THR A 18 22.19 25.74 13.63
C THR A 18 23.15 26.66 12.87
N SER A 19 24.01 26.11 12.01
CA SER A 19 25.02 26.88 11.28
C SER A 19 24.56 27.50 9.96
N GLN A 20 23.32 27.26 9.54
CA GLN A 20 22.80 27.71 8.24
C GLN A 20 21.67 28.73 8.43
N ASP A 21 21.52 29.61 7.44
CA ASP A 21 20.31 30.43 7.31
C ASP A 21 19.27 29.68 6.46
N TRP A 22 18.13 29.40 7.09
CA TRP A 22 17.02 28.69 6.47
C TRP A 22 15.98 29.60 5.82
N SER A 23 16.15 30.92 5.90
CA SER A 23 15.19 31.92 5.41
C SER A 23 14.90 31.83 3.90
N SER A 24 15.84 31.27 3.12
CA SER A 24 15.78 31.11 1.67
C SER A 24 15.88 29.64 1.21
N SER A 25 15.81 28.69 2.16
CA SER A 25 16.00 27.27 1.87
C SER A 25 14.67 26.53 1.78
N ILE A 26 14.48 25.77 0.70
CA ILE A 26 13.39 24.80 0.50
C ILE A 26 13.94 23.54 -0.17
N GLY A 27 13.17 22.45 -0.17
CA GLY A 27 13.49 21.23 -0.93
C GLY A 27 14.12 20.09 -0.12
N GLY A 28 14.27 18.95 -0.78
CA GLY A 28 14.85 17.72 -0.23
C GLY A 28 16.37 17.61 -0.40
N ARG A 29 17.09 17.09 0.60
CA ARG A 29 18.56 16.99 0.61
C ARG A 29 19.03 15.72 1.33
N LYS A 30 20.21 15.23 0.96
CA LYS A 30 20.93 14.18 1.69
C LYS A 30 22.04 14.82 2.52
N PHE A 31 22.11 14.46 3.80
CA PHE A 31 23.15 14.91 4.72
C PHE A 31 23.82 13.70 5.35
N GLN A 32 25.15 13.72 5.49
CA GLN A 32 25.88 12.70 6.23
C GLN A 32 26.48 13.35 7.47
N ASP A 33 26.17 12.79 8.64
CA ASP A 33 26.60 13.32 9.91
C ASP A 33 28.03 12.88 10.26
N ASN A 34 28.51 13.35 11.42
CA ASN A 34 29.82 13.04 11.95
C ASN A 34 30.03 11.57 12.37
N LYS A 35 28.96 10.79 12.46
CA LYS A 35 28.98 9.35 12.73
C LYS A 35 28.88 8.52 11.45
N GLY A 36 28.76 9.17 10.29
CA GLY A 36 28.56 8.51 9.01
C GLY A 36 27.10 8.11 8.73
N GLU A 37 26.17 8.45 9.62
CA GLU A 37 24.74 8.23 9.42
C GLU A 37 24.23 9.14 8.31
N THR A 38 23.45 8.57 7.40
CA THR A 38 22.87 9.31 6.29
C THR A 38 21.44 9.69 6.61
N HIS A 39 21.18 10.98 6.53
CA HIS A 39 19.92 11.66 6.80
C HIS A 39 19.27 12.14 5.51
N PHE A 40 17.97 11.89 5.36
CA PHE A 40 17.13 12.46 4.32
C PHE A 40 16.36 13.63 4.91
N ILE A 41 16.74 14.82 4.50
CA ILE A 41 16.24 16.08 5.05
C ILE A 41 15.24 16.68 4.07
N GLY A 42 14.09 17.13 4.57
CA GLY A 42 13.11 17.87 3.79
C GLY A 42 12.82 19.21 4.44
N ILE A 43 12.91 20.28 3.64
CA ILE A 43 12.73 21.65 4.09
C ILE A 43 11.47 22.22 3.46
N GLY A 44 10.54 22.63 4.32
CA GLY A 44 9.28 23.24 3.92
C GLY A 44 9.12 24.60 4.58
N ALA A 45 8.57 25.54 3.83
CA ALA A 45 8.43 26.92 4.28
C ALA A 45 7.09 27.51 3.83
N ALA A 46 6.34 28.12 4.74
CA ALA A 46 5.05 28.72 4.41
C ALA A 46 4.88 30.07 5.10
N ALA A 47 4.18 30.98 4.42
CA ALA A 47 3.79 32.26 4.97
C ALA A 47 2.93 32.11 6.25
N LEU A 48 3.12 33.04 7.18
CA LEU A 48 2.30 33.16 8.38
C LEU A 48 1.38 34.36 8.26
N GLY A 49 0.07 34.13 8.46
CA GLY A 49 -0.89 35.22 8.58
C GLY A 49 -0.88 35.87 9.97
N THR A 50 -1.74 36.87 10.11
CA THR A 50 -1.83 37.67 11.34
C THR A 50 -2.65 36.99 12.45
N SER A 51 -3.65 36.17 12.10
CA SER A 51 -4.49 35.45 13.07
C SER A 51 -3.86 34.14 13.54
N SER A 52 -4.22 33.68 14.75
CA SER A 52 -3.76 32.40 15.32
C SER A 52 -4.10 31.21 14.42
N THR A 53 -5.31 31.19 13.86
CA THR A 53 -5.77 30.14 12.93
C THR A 53 -4.93 30.12 11.65
N SER A 54 -4.66 31.28 11.06
CA SER A 54 -3.83 31.37 9.85
C SER A 54 -2.38 30.96 10.13
N ARG A 55 -1.82 31.32 11.29
CA ARG A 55 -0.48 30.85 11.68
C ARG A 55 -0.43 29.34 11.86
N LYS A 56 -1.45 28.75 12.50
CA LYS A 56 -1.55 27.29 12.67
C LYS A 56 -1.61 26.60 11.31
N ALA A 57 -2.41 27.13 10.38
CA ALA A 57 -2.50 26.61 9.02
C ALA A 57 -1.15 26.72 8.28
N GLY A 58 -0.49 27.89 8.35
CA GLY A 58 0.84 28.10 7.75
C GLY A 58 1.88 27.13 8.29
N ARG A 59 1.93 26.91 9.61
CA ARG A 59 2.80 25.89 10.22
C ARG A 59 2.50 24.49 9.68
N GLY A 60 1.22 24.11 9.61
CA GLY A 60 0.80 22.82 9.05
C GLY A 60 1.23 22.64 7.59
N ILE A 61 1.10 23.68 6.76
CA ILE A 61 1.51 23.67 5.35
C ILE A 61 3.03 23.51 5.23
N ALA A 62 3.81 24.25 6.02
CA ALA A 62 5.27 24.13 6.03
C ALA A 62 5.73 22.72 6.44
N GLU A 63 5.13 22.15 7.50
CA GLU A 63 5.45 20.78 7.92
C GLU A 63 5.07 19.74 6.86
N MET A 64 3.91 19.89 6.21
CA MET A 64 3.48 19.01 5.12
C MET A 64 4.44 19.07 3.93
N MET A 65 4.87 20.27 3.53
CA MET A 65 5.87 20.44 2.47
C MET A 65 7.20 19.82 2.85
N ALA A 66 7.67 20.01 4.08
CA ALA A 66 8.91 19.40 4.55
C ALA A 66 8.87 17.86 4.43
N ARG A 67 7.77 17.21 4.83
CA ARG A 67 7.62 15.75 4.69
C ARG A 67 7.61 15.29 3.23
N LYS A 68 6.93 16.03 2.34
CA LYS A 68 6.96 15.77 0.89
C LYS A 68 8.39 15.86 0.34
N GLU A 69 9.18 16.81 0.80
CA GLU A 69 10.56 16.98 0.37
C GLU A 69 11.49 15.87 0.90
N VAL A 70 11.25 15.34 2.11
CA VAL A 70 11.94 14.12 2.59
C VAL A 70 11.69 12.95 1.63
N ALA A 71 10.42 12.73 1.26
CA ALA A 71 10.04 11.66 0.33
C ALA A 71 10.73 11.83 -1.03
N THR A 72 10.81 13.08 -1.52
CA THR A 72 11.47 13.42 -2.77
C THR A 72 12.98 13.16 -2.71
N ALA A 73 13.65 13.53 -1.61
CA ALA A 73 15.07 13.27 -1.39
C ALA A 73 15.38 11.76 -1.35
N LEU A 74 14.55 11.00 -0.64
CA LEU A 74 14.67 9.55 -0.56
C LEU A 74 14.49 8.91 -1.94
N PHE A 75 13.46 9.32 -2.68
CA PHE A 75 13.18 8.80 -4.02
C PHE A 75 14.31 9.11 -5.01
N ALA A 76 14.79 10.35 -5.04
CA ALA A 76 15.89 10.74 -5.92
C ALA A 76 17.14 9.89 -5.67
N ASN A 77 17.41 9.56 -4.41
CA ASN A 77 18.54 8.73 -4.02
C ASN A 77 18.33 7.25 -4.40
N VAL A 78 17.13 6.69 -4.20
CA VAL A 78 16.79 5.33 -4.66
C VAL A 78 16.91 5.22 -6.19
N ALA A 79 16.30 6.15 -6.92
CA ALA A 79 16.36 6.21 -8.38
C ALA A 79 17.80 6.34 -8.88
N ALA A 80 18.65 7.09 -8.18
CA ALA A 80 20.06 7.19 -8.50
C ALA A 80 20.81 5.86 -8.27
N TYR A 81 20.53 5.16 -7.16
CA TYR A 81 21.13 3.84 -6.90
C TYR A 81 20.69 2.79 -7.92
N GLU A 82 19.40 2.73 -8.24
CA GLU A 82 18.90 1.82 -9.26
C GLU A 82 19.52 2.14 -10.61
N ARG A 83 19.54 3.41 -11.06
CA ARG A 83 20.22 3.78 -12.30
C ARG A 83 21.70 3.43 -12.31
N ALA A 84 22.39 3.57 -11.17
CA ALA A 84 23.82 3.23 -11.07
C ALA A 84 24.04 1.71 -11.14
N ASP A 85 23.25 0.93 -10.39
CA ASP A 85 23.26 -0.54 -10.41
C ASP A 85 22.88 -1.08 -11.79
N LEU A 86 21.89 -0.47 -12.42
CA LEU A 86 21.46 -0.78 -13.77
C LEU A 86 22.54 -0.41 -14.77
N ALA A 87 23.12 0.80 -14.77
CA ALA A 87 24.24 1.15 -15.64
C ALA A 87 25.43 0.18 -15.48
N GLN A 88 25.72 -0.26 -14.25
CA GLN A 88 26.74 -1.28 -13.97
C GLN A 88 26.35 -2.67 -14.51
N LYS A 89 25.07 -3.01 -14.49
CA LYS A 89 24.50 -4.24 -15.08
C LYS A 89 24.30 -4.17 -16.59
N THR A 90 24.03 -3.01 -17.20
CA THR A 90 23.86 -2.82 -18.66
C THR A 90 25.20 -2.77 -19.37
N TYR A 91 26.29 -2.43 -18.67
CA TYR A 91 27.64 -2.81 -19.09
C TYR A 91 27.79 -4.35 -19.25
N ASN A 92 26.85 -5.14 -18.72
CA ASN A 92 26.88 -6.60 -18.74
C ASN A 92 25.65 -7.32 -19.36
N MET A 93 24.45 -6.74 -19.56
CA MET A 93 23.36 -7.31 -20.40
C MET A 93 22.17 -6.36 -20.67
N ASN A 94 21.52 -6.56 -21.82
CA ASN A 94 20.46 -5.78 -22.47
C ASN A 94 19.26 -5.39 -21.58
N GLY A 95 18.97 -4.09 -21.55
CA GLY A 95 17.87 -3.47 -20.83
C GLY A 95 16.54 -3.44 -21.58
N LYS A 96 15.45 -3.58 -20.81
CA LYS A 96 14.05 -3.21 -21.11
C LYS A 96 13.18 -3.71 -19.95
N ASP A 97 13.11 -2.96 -18.84
CA ASP A 97 11.99 -2.98 -17.86
C ASP A 97 12.19 -2.10 -16.59
N GLU A 98 13.21 -1.23 -16.56
CA GLU A 98 13.63 -0.50 -15.36
C GLU A 98 12.66 0.62 -14.94
N SER A 99 11.98 1.26 -15.90
CA SER A 99 11.19 2.46 -15.62
C SER A 99 9.89 2.18 -14.87
N ILE A 100 9.24 1.06 -15.13
CA ILE A 100 7.91 0.73 -14.59
C ILE A 100 8.00 0.28 -13.12
N ALA A 101 9.06 -0.47 -12.78
CA ALA A 101 9.32 -0.91 -11.41
C ALA A 101 9.67 0.28 -10.50
N LEU A 102 10.56 1.17 -10.97
CA LEU A 102 10.98 2.36 -10.24
C LEU A 102 9.81 3.34 -10.04
N GLN A 103 8.95 3.55 -11.05
CA GLN A 103 7.76 4.41 -10.92
C GLN A 103 6.73 3.86 -9.93
N SER A 104 6.50 2.55 -9.96
CA SER A 104 5.55 1.89 -9.06
C SER A 104 6.04 1.94 -7.61
N TYR A 105 7.34 1.76 -7.41
CA TYR A 105 8.00 1.91 -6.11
C TYR A 105 7.98 3.37 -5.63
N ALA A 106 8.29 4.33 -6.51
CA ALA A 106 8.20 5.77 -6.23
C ALA A 106 6.83 6.18 -5.70
N SER A 107 5.79 5.69 -6.38
CA SER A 107 4.41 6.06 -6.13
C SER A 107 3.94 5.50 -4.78
N THR A 108 4.30 4.26 -4.49
CA THR A 108 3.95 3.60 -3.22
C THR A 108 4.67 4.28 -2.04
N LEU A 109 5.94 4.66 -2.24
CA LEU A 109 6.73 5.36 -1.24
C LEU A 109 6.17 6.75 -0.97
N LYS A 110 5.93 7.53 -2.02
CA LYS A 110 5.29 8.84 -1.89
C LYS A 110 3.94 8.75 -1.15
N GLN A 111 3.14 7.73 -1.44
CA GLN A 111 1.87 7.47 -0.76
C GLN A 111 2.06 7.08 0.72
N SER A 112 3.17 6.41 1.10
CA SER A 112 3.47 6.12 2.49
C SER A 112 3.83 7.37 3.29
N PHE A 113 4.43 8.40 2.67
CA PHE A 113 4.72 9.69 3.30
C PHE A 113 3.50 10.61 3.43
N GLU A 114 2.60 10.63 2.46
CA GLU A 114 1.47 11.57 2.45
C GLU A 114 0.40 11.23 3.52
N ASN A 115 0.22 9.95 3.89
CA ASN A 115 -0.90 9.51 4.73
C ASN A 115 -0.54 8.64 5.95
N ARG A 116 0.74 8.46 6.31
CA ARG A 116 1.13 7.66 7.49
C ARG A 116 2.22 8.31 8.34
N GLN A 117 2.17 8.05 9.65
CA GLN A 117 3.30 8.26 10.53
C GLN A 117 4.40 7.28 10.11
N ILE A 118 5.46 7.79 9.48
CA ILE A 118 6.64 6.99 9.15
C ILE A 118 7.50 6.91 10.40
N SER A 119 7.83 5.68 10.80
CA SER A 119 8.78 5.45 11.89
C SER A 119 10.10 6.12 11.56
N GLY A 120 10.61 6.93 12.49
CA GLY A 120 11.86 7.69 12.33
C GLY A 120 11.76 9.00 11.53
N LEU A 121 10.59 9.37 11.02
CA LEU A 121 10.36 10.70 10.45
C LEU A 121 10.08 11.70 11.58
N GLY A 122 11.00 12.63 11.83
CA GLY A 122 10.92 13.57 12.94
C GLY A 122 11.12 15.02 12.52
N LYS A 123 10.43 15.95 13.20
CA LYS A 123 10.73 17.38 13.06
C LYS A 123 12.00 17.69 13.85
N VAL A 124 13.02 18.19 13.15
CA VAL A 124 14.33 18.53 13.73
C VAL A 124 14.57 20.04 13.80
N TYR A 125 13.80 20.83 13.04
CA TYR A 125 13.82 22.29 13.09
C TYR A 125 12.44 22.86 12.85
N GLY A 126 12.14 23.98 13.50
CA GLY A 126 10.88 24.69 13.35
C GLY A 126 10.97 26.10 13.89
N LYS A 127 11.16 27.11 13.03
CA LYS A 127 11.26 28.51 13.46
C LYS A 127 10.47 29.44 12.55
N GLU A 128 9.98 30.52 13.14
CA GLU A 128 9.47 31.66 12.41
C GLU A 128 10.65 32.52 11.96
N LEU A 129 10.69 32.85 10.67
CA LEU A 129 11.73 33.64 10.02
C LEU A 129 11.07 34.74 9.17
N ILE A 130 11.87 35.67 8.69
CA ILE A 130 11.46 36.68 7.72
C ILE A 130 12.10 36.31 6.39
N HIS A 131 11.30 36.21 5.33
CA HIS A 131 11.83 35.94 4.00
C HIS A 131 12.69 37.12 3.52
N PRO A 132 13.93 36.91 3.08
CA PRO A 132 14.89 38.00 2.86
C PRO A 132 14.48 38.94 1.71
N ILE A 133 13.74 38.44 0.71
CA ILE A 133 13.34 39.24 -0.46
C ILE A 133 11.97 39.89 -0.26
N SER A 134 11.01 39.17 0.32
CA SER A 134 9.62 39.66 0.42
C SER A 134 9.29 40.34 1.75
N GLY A 135 10.17 40.22 2.76
CA GLY A 135 9.93 40.73 4.11
C GLY A 135 8.79 40.01 4.86
N GLN A 136 8.21 38.97 4.26
CA GLN A 136 7.05 38.28 4.81
C GLN A 136 7.46 37.33 5.94
N LYS A 137 6.70 37.33 7.03
CA LYS A 137 6.84 36.33 8.10
C LYS A 137 6.46 34.96 7.57
N MET A 138 7.34 33.99 7.80
CA MET A 138 7.18 32.61 7.35
C MET A 138 7.57 31.65 8.48
N TYR A 139 7.05 30.43 8.43
CA TYR A 139 7.51 29.33 9.26
C TYR A 139 8.30 28.36 8.39
N VAL A 140 9.52 28.04 8.82
CA VAL A 140 10.35 27.01 8.20
C VAL A 140 10.37 25.79 9.10
N ALA A 141 9.99 24.66 8.53
CA ALA A 141 10.04 23.35 9.15
C ALA A 141 11.06 22.47 8.44
N ILE A 142 11.85 21.73 9.20
CA ILE A 142 12.76 20.72 8.67
C ILE A 142 12.44 19.40 9.32
N PHE A 143 12.22 18.40 8.48
CA PHE A 143 12.05 17.01 8.87
C PHE A 143 13.27 16.20 8.48
N ASP A 144 13.59 15.22 9.31
CA ASP A 144 14.66 14.25 9.10
C ASP A 144 14.08 12.84 9.06
N LEU A 145 14.70 12.01 8.23
CA LEU A 145 14.53 10.57 8.19
C LEU A 145 15.90 9.92 8.01
N THR A 146 16.31 9.11 8.96
CA THR A 146 17.57 8.37 8.85
C THR A 146 17.46 7.24 7.84
N SER A 147 18.61 6.82 7.30
CA SER A 147 18.65 5.74 6.30
C SER A 147 18.15 4.40 6.83
N GLU A 148 18.34 4.11 8.12
CA GLU A 148 17.84 2.88 8.71
C GLU A 148 16.31 2.89 8.82
N SER A 149 15.75 4.01 9.30
CA SER A 149 14.30 4.22 9.33
C SER A 149 13.70 4.20 7.93
N ALA A 150 14.37 4.77 6.92
CA ALA A 150 13.96 4.68 5.53
C ALA A 150 13.93 3.22 5.03
N ARG A 151 14.98 2.42 5.31
CA ARG A 151 14.99 0.99 4.95
C ARG A 151 13.86 0.21 5.63
N GLN A 152 13.60 0.48 6.90
CA GLN A 152 12.52 -0.19 7.63
C GLN A 152 11.15 0.19 7.06
N ALA A 153 10.92 1.47 6.77
CA ALA A 153 9.71 1.95 6.12
C ALA A 153 9.49 1.25 4.76
N MET A 154 10.55 1.12 3.96
CA MET A 154 10.52 0.41 2.67
C MET A 154 10.18 -1.07 2.82
N LYS A 155 10.77 -1.76 3.81
CA LYS A 155 10.44 -3.17 4.09
C LYS A 155 8.98 -3.35 4.48
N MET A 156 8.47 -2.50 5.38
CA MET A 156 7.06 -2.53 5.79
C MET A 156 6.11 -2.19 4.63
N GLU A 157 6.52 -1.32 3.73
CA GLU A 157 5.74 -0.99 2.55
C GLU A 157 5.64 -2.17 1.58
N LYS A 158 6.77 -2.83 1.32
CA LYS A 158 6.81 -4.04 0.49
C LYS A 158 5.92 -5.14 1.04
N SER A 159 5.93 -5.37 2.36
CA SER A 159 5.04 -6.35 2.99
C SER A 159 3.57 -5.94 2.87
N ASN A 160 3.24 -4.67 3.14
CA ASN A 160 1.87 -4.16 3.04
C ASN A 160 1.33 -4.21 1.60
N TYR A 161 2.18 -3.94 0.60
CA TYR A 161 1.81 -4.06 -0.81
C TYR A 161 1.49 -5.51 -1.18
N LEU A 162 2.34 -6.45 -0.75
CA LEU A 162 2.10 -7.87 -0.97
C LEU A 162 0.78 -8.32 -0.32
N SER A 163 0.53 -7.93 0.92
CA SER A 163 -0.75 -8.21 1.59
C SER A 163 -1.94 -7.61 0.84
N ARG A 164 -1.85 -6.37 0.34
CA ARG A 164 -2.91 -5.75 -0.46
C ARG A 164 -3.19 -6.50 -1.76
N ILE A 165 -2.15 -6.99 -2.44
CA ILE A 165 -2.33 -7.83 -3.63
C ILE A 165 -3.07 -9.10 -3.24
N MET A 166 -2.62 -9.79 -2.18
CA MET A 166 -3.25 -11.03 -1.73
C MET A 166 -4.71 -10.80 -1.34
N ASP A 167 -5.02 -9.71 -0.62
CA ASP A 167 -6.40 -9.33 -0.29
C ASP A 167 -7.25 -9.10 -1.55
N VAL A 168 -6.72 -8.40 -2.57
CA VAL A 168 -7.44 -8.18 -3.83
C VAL A 168 -7.67 -9.50 -4.56
N VAL A 169 -6.69 -10.39 -4.58
CA VAL A 169 -6.80 -11.73 -5.18
C VAL A 169 -7.86 -12.56 -4.43
N ASP A 170 -7.83 -12.57 -3.10
CA ASP A 170 -8.79 -13.28 -2.27
C ASP A 170 -10.20 -12.71 -2.39
N GLN A 171 -10.34 -11.38 -2.44
CA GLN A 171 -11.62 -10.72 -2.71
C GLN A 171 -12.16 -11.07 -4.09
N LYS A 172 -11.29 -11.12 -5.11
CA LYS A 172 -11.68 -11.59 -6.45
C LYS A 172 -12.16 -13.04 -6.38
N ARG A 173 -11.40 -13.95 -5.78
CA ARG A 173 -11.75 -15.37 -5.62
C ARG A 173 -13.09 -15.55 -4.90
N LYS A 174 -13.31 -14.84 -3.79
CA LYS A 174 -14.58 -14.88 -3.04
C LYS A 174 -15.76 -14.36 -3.88
N LYS A 175 -15.56 -13.31 -4.68
CA LYS A 175 -16.61 -12.78 -5.58
C LYS A 175 -16.97 -13.80 -6.67
N THR A 176 -15.99 -14.46 -7.30
CA THR A 176 -16.27 -15.50 -8.31
C THR A 176 -16.98 -16.70 -7.70
N THR A 177 -16.54 -17.20 -6.54
CA THR A 177 -17.22 -18.31 -5.86
C THR A 177 -18.65 -17.95 -5.46
N LYS A 178 -18.87 -16.73 -4.95
CA LYS A 178 -20.22 -16.25 -4.62
C LYS A 178 -21.11 -16.14 -5.86
N ALA A 179 -20.58 -15.65 -6.98
CA ALA A 179 -21.31 -15.60 -8.25
C ALA A 179 -21.69 -17.01 -8.73
N GLY A 180 -20.75 -17.96 -8.71
CA GLY A 180 -21.01 -19.36 -9.06
C GLY A 180 -22.05 -20.03 -8.15
N TYR A 181 -22.04 -19.73 -6.86
CA TYR A 181 -23.03 -20.23 -5.90
C TYR A 181 -24.42 -19.62 -6.12
N VAL A 182 -24.50 -18.33 -6.45
CA VAL A 182 -25.77 -17.68 -6.80
C VAL A 182 -26.32 -18.23 -8.12
N GLU A 183 -25.44 -18.48 -9.10
CA GLU A 183 -25.78 -19.11 -10.37
C GLU A 183 -26.34 -20.53 -10.15
N SER A 184 -25.65 -21.37 -9.37
CA SER A 184 -26.07 -22.75 -9.08
C SER A 184 -27.38 -22.80 -8.30
N VAL A 185 -27.60 -21.92 -7.32
CA VAL A 185 -28.87 -21.81 -6.60
C VAL A 185 -30.00 -21.36 -7.53
N LYS A 186 -29.76 -20.42 -8.45
CA LYS A 186 -30.75 -20.01 -9.46
C LYS A 186 -31.10 -21.15 -10.41
N GLN A 187 -30.11 -21.91 -10.87
CA GLN A 187 -30.31 -23.06 -11.73
C GLN A 187 -31.07 -24.18 -11.02
N ALA A 188 -30.70 -24.48 -9.77
CA ALA A 188 -31.41 -25.44 -8.93
C ALA A 188 -32.88 -25.04 -8.70
N LYS A 189 -33.16 -23.76 -8.41
CA LYS A 189 -34.54 -23.25 -8.33
C LYS A 189 -35.31 -23.38 -9.64
N LYS A 190 -34.69 -23.11 -10.79
CA LYS A 190 -35.32 -23.28 -12.11
C LYS A 190 -35.58 -24.76 -12.44
N MET A 191 -34.66 -25.66 -12.10
CA MET A 191 -34.85 -27.11 -12.30
C MET A 191 -35.94 -27.68 -11.39
N SER A 192 -35.98 -27.27 -10.11
CA SER A 192 -37.07 -27.61 -9.18
C SER A 192 -38.43 -27.13 -9.70
N ALA A 193 -38.52 -25.89 -10.19
CA ALA A 193 -39.75 -25.35 -10.77
C ALA A 193 -40.17 -26.05 -12.09
N ARG A 194 -39.21 -26.55 -12.88
CA ARG A 194 -39.48 -27.36 -14.09
C ARG A 194 -39.94 -28.78 -13.72
N SER A 195 -39.30 -29.42 -12.75
CA SER A 195 -39.65 -30.76 -12.26
C SER A 195 -41.09 -30.80 -11.72
N ALA A 196 -41.50 -29.77 -10.98
CA ALA A 196 -42.87 -29.63 -10.47
C ALA A 196 -43.91 -29.45 -11.59
N LYS A 197 -43.50 -28.94 -12.75
CA LYS A 197 -44.37 -28.71 -13.92
C LYS A 197 -44.51 -29.95 -14.80
N THR A 198 -43.45 -30.77 -14.89
CA THR A 198 -43.45 -32.04 -15.64
C THR A 198 -44.24 -33.14 -14.92
N SER A 199 -44.25 -33.16 -13.58
CA SER A 199 -45.07 -34.08 -12.79
C SER A 199 -46.58 -33.82 -12.88
N THR A 200 -47.01 -32.66 -13.40
CA THR A 200 -48.43 -32.35 -13.63
C THR A 200 -48.89 -32.68 -15.05
N SER A 201 -47.96 -32.91 -15.99
CA SER A 201 -48.28 -33.13 -17.42
C SER A 201 -48.15 -34.59 -17.89
N SER A 202 -47.66 -35.51 -17.06
CA SER A 202 -47.56 -36.94 -17.41
C SER A 202 -48.80 -37.77 -17.05
N SER A 203 -49.88 -37.14 -16.57
CA SER A 203 -51.15 -37.80 -16.23
C SER A 203 -52.16 -37.70 -17.38
N ALA A 204 -51.79 -38.16 -18.57
CA ALA A 204 -52.73 -38.28 -19.69
C ALA A 204 -52.46 -39.58 -20.48
N VAL A 205 -52.73 -40.72 -19.84
CA VAL A 205 -52.96 -41.98 -20.53
C VAL A 205 -54.46 -42.28 -20.45
N ALA A 206 -55.13 -42.20 -21.59
CA ALA A 206 -56.56 -42.48 -21.74
C ALA A 206 -56.87 -43.98 -21.55
N PRO A 207 -58.06 -44.37 -21.05
CA PRO A 207 -58.33 -45.73 -20.60
C PRO A 207 -58.87 -46.61 -21.74
N ALA A 208 -58.31 -47.82 -21.90
CA ALA A 208 -58.92 -48.90 -22.66
C ALA A 208 -59.40 -50.00 -21.71
N LYS A 209 -60.71 -50.29 -21.75
CA LYS A 209 -61.41 -51.32 -20.97
C LYS A 209 -60.99 -52.73 -21.41
N GLY A 210 -60.82 -53.66 -20.45
CA GLY A 210 -60.81 -55.10 -20.77
C GLY A 210 -60.27 -56.06 -19.71
N GLN A 211 -61.13 -56.46 -18.77
CA GLN A 211 -61.25 -57.81 -18.16
C GLN A 211 -60.11 -58.51 -17.38
N LYS A 212 -60.50 -58.86 -16.13
CA LYS A 212 -60.36 -60.12 -15.37
C LYS A 212 -59.07 -60.45 -14.58
N ASN A 213 -59.31 -60.65 -13.28
CA ASN A 213 -58.47 -61.19 -12.21
C ASN A 213 -57.69 -62.46 -12.59
N VAL A 214 -56.44 -62.59 -12.11
CA VAL A 214 -55.94 -63.78 -11.40
C VAL A 214 -54.85 -63.38 -10.38
N TYR A 215 -55.03 -63.86 -9.14
CA TYR A 215 -54.10 -63.78 -8.01
C TYR A 215 -52.77 -64.51 -8.27
N ARG A 216 -51.63 -63.96 -7.81
CA ARG A 216 -50.52 -64.78 -7.27
C ARG A 216 -49.62 -64.01 -6.28
N ASN A 217 -50.06 -64.03 -5.03
CA ASN A 217 -49.36 -64.39 -3.80
C ASN A 217 -47.82 -64.26 -3.63
N LYS A 218 -47.46 -63.83 -2.40
CA LYS A 218 -46.21 -64.00 -1.60
C LYS A 218 -45.04 -63.07 -1.92
N SER A 219 -44.18 -62.65 -0.99
CA SER A 219 -44.06 -62.56 0.49
C SER A 219 -42.60 -62.14 0.72
N ALA A 220 -42.33 -61.42 1.82
CA ALA A 220 -41.06 -61.26 2.57
C ALA A 220 -40.69 -59.76 2.72
N VAL A 221 -40.84 -59.12 3.88
CA VAL A 221 -40.22 -59.35 5.22
C VAL A 221 -38.76 -58.89 5.28
N GLN A 222 -38.45 -58.22 6.40
CA GLN A 222 -37.16 -57.80 6.96
C GLN A 222 -36.60 -56.48 6.41
N GLY A 223 -36.49 -55.39 7.17
CA GLY A 223 -36.29 -55.25 8.62
C GLY A 223 -34.84 -54.85 8.86
N GLY A 224 -34.61 -53.68 9.44
CA GLY A 224 -33.25 -53.23 9.77
C GLY A 224 -33.16 -51.75 10.09
N ALA A 225 -33.61 -51.38 11.29
CA ALA A 225 -33.24 -50.14 11.94
C ALA A 225 -31.75 -50.16 12.30
N GLY A 226 -31.10 -49.00 12.20
CA GLY A 226 -29.72 -48.82 12.64
C GLY A 226 -29.33 -47.36 12.49
N SER A 227 -29.64 -46.56 13.52
CA SER A 227 -28.92 -45.33 13.82
C SER A 227 -27.43 -45.62 13.93
N ASP A 228 -26.58 -44.66 13.53
CA ASP A 228 -25.54 -44.13 14.41
C ASP A 228 -24.81 -42.95 13.75
N SER A 229 -24.20 -42.20 14.64
CA SER A 229 -23.83 -40.78 14.59
C SER A 229 -22.32 -40.58 14.48
N PHE A 230 -21.89 -39.38 14.03
CA PHE A 230 -20.56 -38.73 14.22
C PHE A 230 -19.37 -39.37 13.42
N ASP A 231 -18.29 -38.71 12.99
CA ASP A 231 -17.67 -37.41 13.31
C ASP A 231 -16.61 -37.03 12.22
N TRP A 232 -16.46 -35.72 11.94
CA TRP A 232 -15.24 -34.91 11.63
C TRP A 232 -15.60 -33.61 10.90
#